data_AF-A0A0H2X7N9-F1
#
_entry.id   AF-A0A0H2X7N9-F1
#
_cell.length_a   1.000
_cell.length_b   1.000
_cell.length_c   1.000
_cell.angle_alpha   90.00
_cell.angle_beta   90.00
_cell.angle_gamma   90.00
#
_symmetry.space_group_name_H-M   'P 1'
#
loop_
_entity.id
_entity.type
_entity.pdbx_description
1 polymer ?
#
loop_
_entity_poly.entity_id
_entity_poly.type
_entity_poly.pdbx_seq_one_letter_code
_entity_poly.pdbx_strand_id
1 'polypeptide(L)'
;MIRQEGKRLRLQFAKTAQLVGTLEHWQHDSFIVRWDDRSLNADAFVNFALTPDGKVREMRMEAVSPLTDFSFDFQDLVLTPVAAAVAAQE
;
A
#
# COMPACT_ATOMS: atom_id res chain seq x y z
N MET A 1 3.29 2.83 -5.76
CA MET A 1 2.29 3.72 -6.39
C MET A 1 0.91 3.15 -6.13
N ILE A 2 -0.06 4.01 -5.81
CA ILE A 2 -1.47 3.63 -5.70
C ILE A 2 -2.22 4.22 -6.89
N ARG A 3 -3.02 3.42 -7.59
CA ARG A 3 -3.84 3.85 -8.74
C ARG A 3 -5.27 3.38 -8.59
N GLN A 4 -6.21 4.13 -9.15
CA GLN A 4 -7.61 3.71 -9.28
C GLN A 4 -7.82 3.00 -10.61
N GLU A 5 -8.28 1.75 -10.57
CA GLU A 5 -8.68 0.96 -11.74
C GLU A 5 -10.19 0.67 -11.65
N GLY A 6 -10.97 1.52 -12.31
CA GLY A 6 -12.43 1.51 -12.20
C GLY A 6 -12.89 1.77 -10.76
N LYS A 7 -13.49 0.76 -10.12
CA LYS A 7 -13.96 0.83 -8.72
C LYS A 7 -12.93 0.30 -7.71
N ARG A 8 -11.74 -0.14 -8.16
CA ARG A 8 -10.73 -0.76 -7.30
C ARG A 8 -9.53 0.16 -7.12
N LEU A 9 -8.90 0.08 -5.95
CA LEU A 9 -7.60 0.69 -5.69
C LEU A 9 -6.50 -0.37 -5.83
N ARG A 10 -5.38 -0.01 -6.44
CA ARG A 10 -4.30 -0.92 -6.78
C ARG A 10 -2.99 -0.38 -6.26
N LEU A 11 -2.26 -1.19 -5.50
CA LEU A 11 -0.93 -0.88 -4.99
C LEU A 11 0.11 -1.65 -5.81
N GLN A 12 1.14 -0.95 -6.27
CA GLN A 12 2.29 -1.54 -6.97
C GLN A 12 3.62 -0.98 -6.44
N PHE A 13 4.55 -1.86 -6.09
CA PHE A 13 5.94 -1.47 -5.82
C PHE A 13 6.76 -1.45 -7.13
N ALA A 14 7.51 -0.38 -7.35
CA ALA A 14 8.19 -0.16 -8.64
C ALA A 14 9.39 -1.11 -8.87
N LYS A 15 10.06 -1.53 -7.79
CA LYS A 15 11.29 -2.33 -7.86
C LYS A 15 11.03 -3.85 -7.87
N THR A 16 9.81 -4.28 -7.56
CA THR A 16 9.46 -5.70 -7.42
C THR A 16 8.17 -5.96 -8.18
N ALA A 17 8.28 -6.49 -9.40
CA ALA A 17 7.14 -6.65 -10.31
C ALA A 17 5.99 -7.50 -9.74
N GLN A 18 6.31 -8.48 -8.89
CA GLN A 18 5.34 -9.38 -8.24
C GLN A 18 4.52 -8.69 -7.14
N LEU A 19 4.99 -7.56 -6.60
CA LEU A 19 4.30 -6.79 -5.57
C LEU A 19 3.27 -5.85 -6.19
N VAL A 20 2.23 -6.47 -6.76
CA VAL A 20 1.02 -5.83 -7.26
C VAL A 20 -0.17 -6.44 -6.54
N GLY A 21 -1.05 -5.59 -6.01
CA GLY A 21 -2.21 -6.05 -5.26
C GLY A 21 -3.37 -5.06 -5.25
N THR A 22 -4.53 -5.57 -4.86
CA THR A 22 -5.74 -4.77 -4.66
C THR A 22 -5.79 -4.27 -3.21
N LEU A 23 -6.08 -2.98 -3.02
CA LEU A 23 -6.38 -2.43 -1.70
C LEU A 23 -7.88 -2.55 -1.42
N GLU A 24 -8.21 -3.26 -0.35
CA GLU A 24 -9.57 -3.42 0.17
C GLU A 24 -9.69 -2.59 1.44
N HIS A 25 -10.73 -1.76 1.53
CA HIS A 25 -10.96 -0.96 2.73
C HIS A 25 -11.27 -1.86 3.94
N TRP A 26 -10.68 -1.54 5.09
CA TRP A 26 -10.89 -2.27 6.33
C TRP A 26 -11.61 -1.40 7.37
N GLN A 27 -10.86 -0.58 8.11
CA GLN A 27 -11.39 0.32 9.13
C GLN A 27 -10.59 1.61 9.14
N HIS A 28 -11.30 2.74 9.32
CA HIS A 28 -10.69 4.07 9.33
C HIS A 28 -9.78 4.28 8.11
N ASP A 29 -8.56 4.75 8.33
CA ASP A 29 -7.52 4.98 7.33
C ASP A 29 -6.68 3.73 7.03
N SER A 30 -7.25 2.54 7.26
CA SER A 30 -6.58 1.25 7.07
C SER A 30 -7.23 0.42 5.98
N PHE A 31 -6.38 -0.22 5.19
CA PHE A 31 -6.73 -1.10 4.08
C PHE A 31 -6.00 -2.43 4.26
N ILE A 32 -6.44 -3.45 3.54
CA ILE A 32 -5.68 -4.69 3.35
C ILE A 32 -5.21 -4.71 1.90
N VAL A 33 -3.91 -4.89 1.67
CA VAL A 33 -3.42 -5.27 0.35
C VAL A 33 -3.55 -6.77 0.17
N ARG A 34 -4.33 -7.17 -0.82
CA ARG A 34 -4.40 -8.54 -1.33
C ARG A 34 -3.51 -8.63 -2.56
N TRP A 35 -2.37 -9.30 -2.44
CA TRP A 35 -1.48 -9.49 -3.58
C TRP A 35 -2.13 -10.37 -4.65
N ASP A 36 -1.86 -10.05 -5.92
CA ASP A 36 -2.35 -10.83 -7.05
C ASP A 36 -1.69 -12.22 -7.08
N ASP A 37 -0.38 -12.27 -6.84
CA ASP A 37 0.32 -13.53 -6.62
C ASP A 37 0.04 -14.05 -5.20
N ARG A 38 -0.85 -15.05 -5.13
CA ARG A 38 -1.25 -15.67 -3.86
C ARG A 38 -0.16 -16.56 -3.25
N SER A 39 0.86 -16.95 -4.02
CA SER A 39 1.98 -17.75 -3.49
C SER A 39 2.84 -16.97 -2.50
N LEU A 40 2.81 -15.63 -2.54
CA LEU A 40 3.53 -14.76 -1.62
C LEU A 40 3.07 -14.94 -0.16
N ASN A 41 1.80 -15.30 0.07
CA ASN A 41 1.21 -15.45 1.41
C ASN A 41 1.52 -14.26 2.36
N ALA A 42 1.58 -13.06 1.79
CA ALA A 42 2.10 -11.86 2.46
C ALA A 42 1.09 -10.71 2.52
N ASP A 43 -0.21 -11.01 2.56
CA ASP A 43 -1.23 -9.97 2.70
C ASP A 43 -0.93 -9.11 3.93
N ALA A 44 -1.08 -7.79 3.76
CA ALA A 44 -0.67 -6.82 4.77
C ALA A 44 -1.74 -5.76 4.99
N PHE A 45 -1.87 -5.31 6.23
CA PHE A 45 -2.50 -4.03 6.52
C PHE A 45 -1.66 -2.91 5.94
N VAL A 46 -2.35 -1.90 5.41
CA VAL A 46 -1.79 -0.67 4.88
C VAL A 46 -2.47 0.47 5.63
N ASN A 47 -1.74 1.13 6.51
CA ASN A 47 -2.26 2.16 7.39
C ASN A 47 -1.75 3.53 6.94
N PHE A 48 -2.66 4.47 6.70
CA PHE A 48 -2.33 5.85 6.38
C PHE A 48 -2.41 6.70 7.64
N ALA A 49 -1.39 7.53 7.86
CA ALA A 49 -1.48 8.62 8.83
C ALA A 49 -1.73 9.93 8.07
N LEU A 50 -2.70 10.70 8.54
CA LEU A 50 -3.09 11.96 7.92
C LEU A 50 -2.50 13.16 8.68
N THR A 51 -2.30 14.27 7.96
CA THR A 51 -2.08 15.58 8.54
C THR A 51 -3.40 16.17 9.06
N PRO A 52 -3.39 17.22 9.89
CA PRO A 52 -4.61 17.87 10.37
C PRO A 52 -5.52 18.43 9.25
N ASP A 53 -4.94 18.76 8.08
CA ASP A 53 -5.68 19.18 6.89
C ASP A 53 -6.18 18.01 6.02
N GLY A 54 -6.05 16.77 6.49
CA GLY A 54 -6.58 15.57 5.83
C GLY A 54 -5.72 15.02 4.69
N LYS A 55 -4.48 15.49 4.52
CA LYS A 55 -3.55 14.94 3.52
C LYS A 55 -2.81 13.74 4.08
N VAL A 56 -2.37 12.84 3.20
CA VAL A 56 -1.52 11.72 3.61
C VAL A 56 -0.16 12.24 4.05
N ARG A 57 0.26 11.89 5.28
CA ARG A 57 1.59 12.15 5.82
C ARG A 57 2.54 11.00 5.53
N GLU A 58 2.11 9.78 5.83
CA GLU A 58 2.88 8.55 5.67
C GLU A 58 1.94 7.35 5.50
N MET A 59 2.49 6.27 4.95
CA MET A 59 1.87 4.97 4.84
C MET A 59 2.80 3.93 5.47
N ARG A 60 2.24 3.08 6.33
CA ARG A 60 2.93 1.97 7.00
C ARG A 60 2.25 0.65 6.65
N MET A 61 2.99 -0.44 6.82
CA MET A 61 2.49 -1.79 6.52
C MET A 61 2.72 -2.73 7.71
N GLU A 62 1.79 -3.67 7.90
CA GLU A 62 1.89 -4.73 8.91
C GLU A 62 1.36 -6.03 8.31
N ALA A 63 2.04 -7.15 8.53
CA ALA A 63 1.56 -8.44 8.05
C ALA A 63 0.21 -8.80 8.70
N VAL A 64 -0.75 -9.28 7.89
CA VAL A 64 -2.03 -9.78 8.42
C VAL A 64 -1.85 -11.12 9.13
N SER A 65 -0.82 -11.89 8.76
CA SER A 65 -0.57 -13.23 9.25
C SER A 65 0.83 -13.37 9.84
N PRO A 66 1.00 -14.08 10.96
CA PRO A 66 2.32 -14.45 11.47
C PRO A 66 3.06 -15.47 10.56
N LEU A 67 2.36 -16.05 9.58
CA LEU A 67 2.96 -16.95 8.57
C LEU A 67 3.59 -16.19 7.40
N THR A 68 3.44 -14.87 7.34
CA THR A 68 4.10 -14.07 6.32
C THR A 68 5.61 -14.15 6.51
N ASP A 69 6.31 -14.39 5.40
CA ASP A 69 7.76 -14.53 5.40
C ASP A 69 8.45 -13.25 5.87
N PHE A 70 9.54 -13.39 6.61
CA PHE A 70 10.26 -12.24 7.19
C PHE A 70 10.88 -11.35 6.12
N SER A 71 11.21 -11.87 4.92
CA SER A 71 11.89 -11.12 3.85
C SER A 71 11.10 -9.93 3.28
N PHE A 72 9.83 -9.77 3.66
CA PHE A 72 9.04 -8.59 3.29
C PHE A 72 9.31 -7.38 4.19
N ASP A 73 9.82 -7.59 5.42
CA ASP A 73 10.22 -6.56 6.38
C ASP A 73 9.25 -5.36 6.50
N PHE A 74 7.94 -5.63 6.53
CA PHE A 74 6.91 -4.57 6.50
C PHE A 74 7.06 -3.55 7.64
N GLN A 75 7.55 -3.99 8.80
CA GLN A 75 7.79 -3.14 9.97
C GLN A 75 8.82 -2.03 9.74
N ASP A 76 9.75 -2.22 8.80
CA ASP A 76 10.78 -1.24 8.45
C ASP A 76 10.30 -0.24 7.39
N LEU A 77 9.12 -0.47 6.80
CA LEU A 77 8.60 0.39 5.74
C LEU A 77 7.89 1.62 6.30
N VAL A 78 8.53 2.78 6.09
CA VAL A 78 7.90 4.10 6.26
C VAL A 78 7.86 4.79 4.90
N LEU A 79 6.68 4.79 4.28
CA LEU A 79 6.50 5.33 2.93
C LEU A 79 5.89 6.72 3.01
N THR A 80 6.59 7.71 2.46
CA THR A 80 6.10 9.10 2.39
C THR A 80 5.64 9.42 0.98
N PRO A 81 4.60 10.26 0.82
CA PRO A 81 4.24 10.76 -0.49
C PRO A 81 5.43 11.52 -1.08
N VAL A 82 5.80 11.17 -2.31
CA VAL A 82 6.62 12.08 -3.11
C VAL A 82 5.77 13.29 -3.45
N ALA A 83 6.33 14.50 -3.36
CA ALA A 83 5.65 15.70 -3.81
C ALA A 83 5.06 15.41 -5.19
N ALA A 84 3.76 15.64 -5.35
CA ALA A 84 3.11 15.44 -6.63
C ALA A 84 3.87 16.32 -7.64
N ALA A 85 4.66 15.70 -8.51
CA ALA A 85 4.97 16.33 -9.77
C ALA A 85 3.59 16.64 -10.35
N VAL A 86 3.28 17.93 -10.48
CA VAL A 86 2.08 18.38 -11.19
C VAL A 86 2.10 17.60 -12.48
N ALA A 87 1.18 16.64 -12.61
CA ALA A 87 1.01 15.93 -13.86
C ALA A 87 0.55 17.02 -14.82
N ALA A 88 1.50 17.53 -15.61
CA ALA A 88 1.20 18.35 -16.76
C ALA A 88 0.28 17.48 -17.62
N GLN A 89 -1.01 17.79 -17.56
CA GLN A 89 -1.94 17.38 -18.57
C GLN A 89 -1.68 18.31 -19.75
N GLU A 90 -0.94 17.78 -20.73
CA GLU A 90 -0.91 18.30 -22.10
C GLU A 90 -2.01 17.61 -22.93
#